data_AF-A0A4Y8C095-F1
#
_entry.id   AF-A0A4Y8C095-F1
#
_cell.length_a   1.000
_cell.length_b   1.000
_cell.length_c   1.000
_cell.angle_alpha   90.00
_cell.angle_beta   90.00
_cell.angle_gamma   90.00
#
_symmetry.space_group_name_H-M   'P 1'
#
loop_
_entity.id
_entity.type
_entity.pdbx_description
1 polymer ?
#
loop_
_entity_poly.entity_id
_entity_poly.type
_entity_poly.pdbx_seq_one_letter_code
_entity_poly.pdbx_strand_id
1 'polypeptide(L)' 'TKFQKSLIGPANGDTLDCSFCGECTSVCPTGALIGSKFQYTSNIWELKKIPASNPHSSDCELMYYDIKQSGISN' A
#
# COMPACT_ATOMS: atom_id res chain seq x y z
N THR A 1 23.55 22.64 16.80
CA THR A 1 23.62 21.40 15.99
C THR A 1 22.43 21.37 15.07
N LYS A 2 22.61 21.76 13.82
CA LYS A 2 21.53 21.85 12.82
C LYS A 2 21.22 20.42 12.38
N PHE A 3 20.13 19.84 12.87
CA PHE A 3 19.64 18.57 12.33
C PHE A 3 19.40 18.78 10.83
N GLN A 4 20.22 18.15 10.00
CA GLN A 4 19.96 18.11 8.57
C GLN A 4 18.67 17.29 8.40
N LYS A 5 17.64 17.92 7.84
CA LYS A 5 16.39 17.25 7.50
C LYS A 5 16.74 16.11 6.54
N SER A 6 16.67 14.87 7.02
CA SER A 6 16.85 13.67 6.18
C SER A 6 15.59 13.51 5.34
N LEU A 7 15.47 14.34 4.29
CA LEU A 7 14.37 14.26 3.34
C LEU A 7 14.63 13.07 2.41
N ILE A 8 13.73 12.09 2.44
CA ILE A 8 13.74 10.95 1.54
C ILE A 8 12.71 11.25 0.44
N GLY A 9 13.14 11.28 -0.82
CA GLY A 9 12.32 11.62 -1.97
C GLY A 9 13.01 11.25 -3.29
N PRO A 10 12.33 11.44 -4.44
CA PRO A 10 12.91 11.18 -5.76
C PRO A 10 14.16 12.02 -5.98
N ALA A 11 15.17 11.46 -6.66
CA ALA A 11 16.37 12.19 -7.02
C ALA A 11 16.13 13.24 -8.11
N ASN A 12 15.18 12.96 -9.02
CA ASN A 12 14.85 13.79 -10.16
C ASN A 12 13.33 14.05 -10.19
N GLY A 13 12.92 15.29 -9.97
CA GLY A 13 11.51 15.72 -10.05
C GLY A 13 10.66 15.40 -8.82
N ASP A 14 9.37 15.72 -8.92
CA ASP A 14 8.42 15.61 -7.80
C ASP A 14 7.70 14.25 -7.74
N THR A 15 7.72 13.50 -8.84
CA THR A 15 7.01 12.22 -8.96
C THR A 15 7.97 11.04 -9.09
N LEU A 16 7.63 9.94 -8.42
CA LEU A 16 8.34 8.67 -8.58
C LEU A 16 7.93 8.02 -9.91
N ASP A 17 8.83 8.00 -10.89
CA ASP A 17 8.68 7.21 -12.12
C ASP A 17 9.15 5.77 -11.87
N CYS A 18 8.26 4.95 -11.32
CA CYS A 18 8.54 3.56 -10.93
C CYS A 18 7.42 2.62 -11.39
N SER A 19 7.77 1.53 -12.07
CA SER A 19 6.82 0.50 -12.53
C SER A 19 6.20 -0.32 -11.37
N PHE A 20 6.85 -0.35 -10.20
CA PHE A 20 6.43 -1.13 -9.02
C PHE A 20 6.24 -0.25 -7.78
N CYS A 21 5.69 0.94 -7.95
CA CYS A 21 5.51 1.90 -6.85
C CYS A 21 4.64 1.35 -5.69
N GLY A 22 3.78 0.37 -5.94
CA GLY A 22 3.01 -0.34 -4.92
C GLY A 22 3.87 -1.15 -3.94
N GLU A 23 4.99 -1.72 -4.40
CA GLU A 23 5.93 -2.45 -3.53
C GLU A 23 6.70 -1.50 -2.60
N CYS A 24 6.90 -0.25 -3.01
CA CYS A 24 7.49 0.75 -2.11
C CYS A 24 6.57 1.04 -0.90
N THR A 25 5.25 0.97 -1.09
CA THR A 25 4.28 1.07 0.02
C THR A 25 4.28 -0.18 0.89
N SER A 26 4.43 -1.38 0.31
CA SER A 26 4.42 -2.64 1.07
C SER A 26 5.59 -2.78 2.04
N VAL A 27 6.78 -2.27 1.66
CA VAL A 27 7.99 -2.33 2.48
C VAL A 27 8.17 -1.14 3.43
N CYS A 28 7.35 -0.09 3.31
CA CYS A 28 7.49 1.12 4.12
C CYS A 28 7.07 0.87 5.58
N PRO A 29 8.00 0.91 6.56
CA PRO A 29 7.69 0.49 7.93
C PRO A 29 6.89 1.53 8.72
N THR A 30 6.89 2.79 8.28
CA THR A 30 6.32 3.93 9.03
C THR A 30 5.03 4.47 8.45
N GLY A 31 4.58 3.96 7.30
CA GLY A 31 3.42 4.51 6.57
C GLY A 31 3.68 5.90 5.95
N ALA A 32 4.95 6.30 5.78
CA ALA A 32 5.30 7.52 5.04
C ALA A 32 4.92 7.44 3.55
N LEU A 33 4.90 6.23 3.00
CA LEU A 33 4.35 5.91 1.69
C LEU A 33 3.05 5.13 1.90
N ILE A 34 1.95 5.61 1.33
CA ILE A 34 0.64 4.96 1.40
C ILE A 34 -0.08 5.08 0.05
N GLY A 35 -0.88 4.07 -0.29
CA GLY A 35 -1.72 4.12 -1.49
C GLY A 35 -2.80 5.19 -1.34
N SER A 36 -2.83 6.16 -2.25
CA SER A 36 -3.77 7.30 -2.22
C SER A 36 -5.23 6.87 -2.20
N LYS A 37 -5.57 5.75 -2.86
CA LYS A 37 -6.94 5.19 -2.85
C LYS A 37 -7.33 4.52 -1.54
N PHE A 38 -6.36 4.06 -0.74
CA PHE A 38 -6.62 3.40 0.54
C PHE A 38 -6.59 4.38 1.72
N GLN A 39 -5.78 5.44 1.61
CA GLN A 39 -5.62 6.45 2.63
C GLN A 39 -6.98 7.00 3.10
N TYR A 40 -7.21 6.98 4.42
CA TYR A 40 -8.44 7.44 5.09
C TYR A 40 -9.73 6.71 4.74
N THR A 41 -9.67 5.55 4.07
CA THR A 41 -10.88 4.78 3.74
C THR A 41 -11.27 3.78 4.83
N SER A 42 -10.29 3.16 5.50
CA SER A 42 -10.50 2.10 6.49
C SER A 42 -9.25 1.88 7.34
N ASN A 43 -9.43 1.31 8.52
CA ASN A 43 -8.32 0.80 9.33
C ASN A 43 -8.05 -0.66 9.02
N ILE A 44 -6.79 -1.10 9.07
CA ILE A 44 -6.39 -2.46 8.70
C ILE A 44 -7.05 -3.54 9.59
N TRP A 45 -7.26 -3.25 10.88
CA TRP A 45 -7.86 -4.19 11.83
C TRP A 45 -9.37 -4.38 11.62
N GLU A 46 -10.02 -3.56 10.81
CA GLU A 46 -11.43 -3.73 10.42
C GLU A 46 -11.60 -4.64 9.21
N LEU A 47 -10.50 -5.00 8.53
CA LEU A 47 -10.51 -5.69 7.25
C LEU A 47 -10.27 -7.19 7.43
N LYS A 48 -10.95 -7.99 6.61
CA LYS A 48 -10.71 -9.42 6.49
C LYS A 48 -9.77 -9.69 5.32
N LYS A 49 -8.62 -10.28 5.61
CA LYS A 49 -7.63 -10.71 4.61
C LYS A 49 -8.03 -12.06 4.01
N ILE A 50 -8.15 -12.13 2.69
CA ILE A 50 -8.51 -13.34 1.93
C ILE A 50 -7.42 -13.65 0.90
N PRO A 51 -6.80 -14.84 0.93
CA PRO A 51 -5.81 -15.23 -0.09
C PRO A 51 -6.49 -15.44 -1.45
N ALA A 52 -5.84 -14.99 -2.51
CA ALA A 52 -6.29 -15.15 -3.89
C ALA A 52 -5.10 -15.27 -4.83
N SER A 53 -5.36 -15.69 -6.07
CA SER A 53 -4.37 -15.73 -7.14
C SER A 53 -4.47 -14.50 -8.02
N ASN A 54 -3.32 -13.93 -8.39
CA ASN A 54 -3.25 -12.76 -9.26
C ASN A 54 -3.71 -13.10 -10.69
N PRO A 55 -4.81 -12.51 -11.20
CA PRO A 55 -5.29 -12.78 -12.56
C PRO A 55 -4.51 -12.02 -13.64
N HIS A 56 -3.62 -11.09 -13.27
CA HIS A 56 -2.87 -10.24 -14.20
C HIS A 56 -1.49 -10.76 -14.56
N SER A 57 -1.00 -11.81 -13.89
CA SER A 57 0.25 -12.49 -14.22
C SER A 57 -0.03 -13.96 -14.54
N SER A 58 0.75 -14.55 -15.46
CA SER A 58 0.60 -15.94 -15.89
C SER A 58 1.06 -16.96 -14.85
N ASP A 59 1.83 -16.52 -13.86
CA ASP A 59 2.41 -17.32 -12.79
C ASP A 59 1.46 -17.60 -11.61
N CYS A 60 0.24 -17.03 -11.62
CA CYS A 60 -0.74 -17.21 -10.57
C CYS A 60 -0.21 -16.77 -9.18
N GLU A 61 0.62 -15.72 -9.16
CA GLU A 61 1.21 -15.16 -7.93
C GLU A 61 0.19 -14.98 -6.79
N LEU A 62 0.63 -15.29 -5.56
CA LEU A 62 -0.21 -15.15 -4.37
C LEU A 62 -0.46 -13.68 -4.07
N MET A 63 -1.73 -13.31 -4.02
CA MET A 63 -2.19 -11.99 -3.59
C MET A 63 -3.20 -12.12 -2.44
N TYR A 64 -3.53 -10.97 -1.83
CA TYR A 64 -4.52 -10.91 -0.78
C TYR A 64 -5.52 -9.79 -1.05
N TYR A 65 -6.80 -10.09 -0.88
CA TYR A 65 -7.86 -9.08 -0.83
C TYR A 65 -8.15 -8.73 0.63
N ASP A 66 -8.15 -7.43 0.93
CA ASP A 66 -8.61 -6.89 2.21
C ASP A 66 -10.04 -6.37 2.04
N ILE A 67 -11.00 -7.04 2.68
CA ILE A 67 -12.43 -6.76 2.51
C ILE A 67 -13.00 -6.17 3.80
N LYS A 68 -13.67 -5.01 3.68
CA LYS A 68 -14.46 -4.42 4.76
C LYS A 68 -15.85 -5.04 4.81
N GLN A 69 -16.32 -5.40 6.01
CA GLN A 69 -17.71 -5.83 6.19
C GLN A 69 -18.67 -4.66 5.92
N SER A 70 -19.67 -4.87 5.06
CA SER A 70 -20.65 -3.84 4.71
C SER A 70 -21.71 -3.60 5.80
N GLY A 71 -21.82 -4.48 6.78
CA GLY A 71 -22.75 -4.35 7.91
C GLY A 71 -22.86 -5.64 8.73
N ILE A 72 -23.57 -5.57 9.85
CA ILE A 72 -24.00 -6.72 10.65
C ILE A 72 -25.44 -7.02 10.22
N SER A 73 -25.68 -8.15 9.56
CA SER A 73 -27.04 -8.63 9.29
C SER A 73 -27.66 -9.08 10.61
N ASN A 74 -28.86 -8.58 10.92
CA ASN A 74 -29.71 -9.04 12.03
C ASN A 74 -30.52 -10.26 11.60
#